data_AF-A0A948QZ60-F1
#
_entry.id   AF-A0A948QZ60-F1
#
_cell.length_a   1.000
_cell.length_b   1.000
_cell.length_c   1.000
_cell.angle_alpha   90.00
_cell.angle_beta   90.00
_cell.angle_gamma   90.00
#
_symmetry.space_group_name_H-M   'P 1'
#
loop_
_entity.id
_entity.type
_entity.pdbx_description
1 polymer ?
#
loop_
_entity_poly.entity_id
_entity_poly.type
_entity_poly.pdbx_seq_one_letter_code
_entity_poly.pdbx_strand_id
1 'polypeptide(L)'
;MNKSGSKIDTKLLSSRIKNIQLLSAQSLYNKHPHAIKLLASVGVKPGKIREHATKLLTSGAIAGSLLLSSPQTGLIPDQTPSSAIVQTKSEVTKSLSNQLSQILPTKLSPLSEEQETKISHLLFDIFGITAVPQLGSTRLNQTYGLIGAEQHLPRYPGDSISQHDEYQKSGITPGLGAWGYFARSKQDLTPEDVQKEKYYVAVQTLYLPDWNIRTRYLYDWYKHRKVVVVNPKNGKTVVAVVADAGPANWTGKHFGGSPEVMAYLNLNVGMQKGEVVMFFVDDPEKVVSLGPLEYNSDKEK
;
A
#
# COMPACT_ATOMS: atom_id res chain seq x y z
N MET A 1 -18.40 34.16 -43.30
CA MET A 1 -16.93 34.09 -43.12
C MET A 1 -16.60 32.85 -42.29
N ASN A 2 -16.13 31.78 -42.93
CA ASN A 2 -15.76 30.53 -42.25
C ASN A 2 -14.37 30.70 -41.59
N LYS A 3 -14.31 30.71 -40.25
CA LYS A 3 -13.04 30.54 -39.53
C LYS A 3 -12.66 29.06 -39.57
N SER A 4 -11.79 28.72 -40.53
CA SER A 4 -11.08 27.44 -40.56
C SER A 4 -10.18 27.36 -39.33
N GLY A 5 -10.58 26.59 -38.32
CA GLY A 5 -9.74 26.27 -37.18
C GLY A 5 -8.57 25.41 -37.64
N SER A 6 -7.36 25.95 -37.58
CA SER A 6 -6.11 25.22 -37.77
C SER A 6 -6.11 24.00 -36.83
N LYS A 7 -6.24 22.80 -37.40
CA LYS A 7 -6.05 21.56 -36.65
C LYS A 7 -4.58 21.47 -36.27
N ILE A 8 -4.31 21.46 -34.97
CA ILE A 8 -2.97 21.31 -34.42
C ILE A 8 -2.43 19.94 -34.84
N ASP A 9 -1.31 19.92 -35.57
CA ASP A 9 -0.60 18.69 -35.88
C ASP A 9 0.15 18.20 -34.64
N THR A 10 -0.50 17.33 -33.89
CA THR A 10 0.00 16.76 -32.65
C THR A 10 1.26 15.91 -32.84
N LYS A 11 1.47 15.34 -34.03
CA LYS A 11 2.68 14.56 -34.36
C LYS A 11 3.87 15.48 -34.58
N LEU A 12 3.67 16.59 -35.29
CA LEU A 12 4.71 17.60 -35.47
C LEU A 12 5.07 18.28 -34.14
N LEU A 13 4.08 18.55 -33.28
CA LEU A 13 4.33 19.12 -31.97
C LEU A 13 5.11 18.16 -31.06
N SER A 14 4.70 16.89 -31.01
CA SER A 14 5.38 15.85 -30.22
C SER A 14 6.83 15.65 -30.65
N SER A 15 7.10 15.62 -31.96
CA SER A 15 8.47 15.49 -32.48
C SER A 15 9.35 16.71 -32.14
N ARG A 16 8.81 17.93 -32.20
CA ARG A 16 9.52 19.15 -31.79
C ARG A 16 9.84 19.16 -30.29
N ILE A 17 8.89 18.77 -29.44
CA ILE A 17 9.11 18.69 -27.99
C ILE A 17 10.19 17.66 -27.66
N LYS A 18 10.16 16.50 -28.33
CA LYS A 18 11.17 15.44 -28.14
C LYS A 18 12.58 15.91 -28.55
N ASN A 19 12.67 16.70 -29.62
CA ASN A 19 13.93 17.27 -30.08
C ASN A 19 14.48 18.31 -29.08
N ILE A 20 13.62 19.21 -28.60
CA ILE A 20 13.98 20.21 -27.57
C ILE A 20 14.45 19.51 -26.29
N GLN A 21 13.78 18.45 -25.86
CA GLN A 21 14.15 17.66 -24.68
C GLN A 21 15.52 17.00 -24.84
N LEU A 22 15.84 16.49 -26.04
CA LEU A 22 17.13 15.89 -26.33
C LEU A 22 18.26 16.94 -26.30
N LEU A 23 18.03 18.09 -26.95
CA LEU A 23 18.99 19.20 -26.99
C LEU A 23 19.25 19.81 -25.60
N SER A 24 18.21 19.97 -24.79
CA SER A 24 18.33 20.49 -23.43
C SER A 24 19.04 19.51 -22.50
N ALA A 25 18.77 18.21 -22.62
CA ALA A 25 19.54 17.19 -21.92
C ALA A 25 21.03 17.25 -22.31
N GLN A 26 21.34 17.31 -23.61
CA GLN A 26 22.72 17.37 -24.10
C GLN A 26 23.44 18.66 -23.66
N SER A 27 22.75 19.80 -23.67
CA SER A 27 23.30 21.06 -23.12
C SER A 27 23.59 20.95 -21.62
N LEU A 28 22.75 20.25 -20.85
CA LEU A 28 22.97 20.07 -19.42
C LEU A 28 24.16 19.14 -19.14
N TYR A 29 24.31 18.05 -19.92
CA TYR A 29 25.48 17.17 -19.88
C TYR A 29 26.78 17.92 -20.15
N ASN A 30 26.78 18.79 -21.16
CA ASN A 30 27.98 19.49 -21.58
C ASN A 30 28.36 20.65 -20.66
N LYS A 31 27.37 21.40 -20.16
CA LYS A 31 27.62 22.63 -19.38
C LYS A 31 27.71 22.40 -17.88
N HIS A 32 27.04 21.36 -17.35
CA HIS A 32 26.93 21.13 -15.91
C HIS A 32 27.18 19.66 -15.53
N PRO A 33 28.36 19.10 -15.83
CA PRO A 33 28.67 17.69 -15.58
C PRO A 33 28.58 17.29 -14.10
N HIS A 34 28.88 18.22 -13.18
CA HIS A 34 28.74 17.98 -11.74
C HIS A 34 27.28 17.82 -11.31
N ALA A 35 26.36 18.60 -11.90
CA ALA A 35 24.93 18.47 -11.64
C ALA A 35 24.39 17.14 -12.16
N ILE A 36 24.88 16.67 -13.31
CA ILE A 36 24.54 15.33 -13.82
C ILE A 36 25.01 14.23 -12.87
N LYS A 37 26.24 14.33 -12.36
CA LYS A 37 26.78 13.34 -11.43
C LYS A 37 25.98 13.30 -10.12
N LEU A 38 25.55 14.47 -9.63
CA LEU A 38 24.65 14.58 -8.49
C LEU A 38 23.29 13.95 -8.79
N LEU A 39 22.65 14.32 -9.90
CA LEU A 39 21.35 13.77 -10.30
C LEU A 39 21.41 12.25 -10.49
N ALA A 40 22.50 11.73 -11.08
CA ALA A 40 22.72 10.30 -11.23
C ALA A 40 22.91 9.60 -9.87
N SER A 41 23.59 10.24 -8.91
CA SER A 41 23.77 9.67 -7.56
C SER A 41 22.46 9.55 -6.77
N VAL A 42 21.45 10.36 -7.12
CA VAL A 42 20.09 10.29 -6.55
C VAL A 42 19.09 9.60 -7.48
N GLY A 43 19.58 8.86 -8.48
CA GLY A 43 18.74 8.03 -9.38
C GLY A 43 17.93 8.81 -10.42
N VAL A 44 18.11 10.12 -10.57
CA VAL A 44 17.37 10.96 -11.51
C VAL A 44 18.09 11.03 -12.85
N LYS A 45 17.43 10.54 -13.90
CA LYS A 45 17.92 10.68 -15.28
C LYS A 45 17.51 12.05 -15.84
N PRO A 46 18.46 12.89 -16.29
CA PRO A 46 18.18 14.25 -16.77
C PRO A 46 17.13 14.34 -17.89
N GLY A 47 17.07 13.33 -18.76
CA GLY A 47 16.07 13.25 -19.83
C GLY A 47 14.65 12.96 -19.35
N LYS A 48 14.43 12.65 -18.07
CA LYS A 48 13.12 12.34 -17.47
C LYS A 48 12.70 13.31 -16.36
N ILE A 49 13.38 14.46 -16.25
CA ILE A 49 13.10 15.47 -15.22
C ILE A 49 11.63 15.90 -15.23
N ARG A 50 10.96 15.97 -16.39
CA ARG A 50 9.53 16.32 -16.45
C ARG A 50 8.63 15.27 -15.79
N GLU A 51 8.89 13.98 -15.94
CA GLU A 51 8.12 12.91 -15.28
C GLU A 51 8.26 13.01 -13.75
N HIS A 52 9.45 13.38 -13.27
CA HIS A 52 9.70 13.66 -11.86
C HIS A 52 9.12 15.01 -11.39
N ALA A 53 9.14 16.02 -12.25
CA ALA A 53 8.60 17.35 -11.96
C ALA A 53 7.08 17.34 -11.90
N THR A 54 6.38 16.50 -12.67
CA THR A 54 4.92 16.36 -12.52
C THR A 54 4.58 15.82 -11.13
N LYS A 55 5.35 14.84 -10.61
CA LYS A 55 5.21 14.35 -9.23
C LYS A 55 5.53 15.41 -8.16
N LEU A 56 6.53 16.26 -8.41
CA LEU A 56 6.89 17.38 -7.54
C LEU A 56 5.92 18.58 -7.62
N LEU A 57 5.29 18.79 -8.77
CA LEU A 57 4.34 19.89 -8.99
C LEU A 57 2.96 19.56 -8.42
N THR A 58 2.51 18.30 -8.44
CA THR A 58 1.28 17.91 -7.71
C THR A 58 1.45 18.03 -6.20
N SER A 59 2.64 17.75 -5.67
CA SER A 59 2.95 17.96 -4.25
C SER A 59 3.15 19.45 -3.90
N GLY A 60 3.74 20.25 -4.80
CA GLY A 60 3.90 21.69 -4.62
C GLY A 60 2.61 22.51 -4.77
N ALA A 61 1.68 22.10 -5.63
CA ALA A 61 0.40 22.80 -5.83
C ALA A 61 -0.53 22.71 -4.60
N ILE A 62 -0.45 21.62 -3.84
CA ILE A 62 -1.22 21.41 -2.60
C ILE A 62 -0.65 22.28 -1.47
N ALA A 63 0.67 22.46 -1.41
CA ALA A 63 1.30 23.38 -0.48
C ALA A 63 1.01 24.86 -0.84
N GLY A 64 0.99 25.18 -2.14
CA GLY A 64 0.73 26.54 -2.64
C GLY A 64 -0.73 27.00 -2.49
N SER A 65 -1.70 26.11 -2.62
CA SER A 65 -3.13 26.47 -2.47
C SER A 65 -3.51 26.78 -1.02
N LEU A 66 -2.85 26.16 -0.04
CA LEU A 66 -3.00 26.46 1.39
C LEU A 66 -2.33 27.78 1.81
N LEU A 67 -1.31 28.24 1.05
CA LEU A 67 -0.63 29.52 1.27
C LEU A 67 -1.37 30.73 0.68
N LEU A 68 -2.33 30.51 -0.22
CA LEU A 68 -3.05 31.59 -0.93
C LEU A 68 -4.42 31.91 -0.34
N SER A 69 -4.89 31.19 0.68
CA SER A 69 -6.04 31.62 1.50
C SER A 69 -5.57 32.65 2.54
N SER A 70 -5.38 33.89 2.10
CA SER A 70 -5.06 35.03 2.98
C SER A 70 -6.27 35.37 3.86
N PRO A 71 -6.15 35.44 5.21
CA PRO A 71 -7.07 36.24 6.01
C PRO A 71 -6.69 37.73 5.85
N GLN A 72 -7.69 38.57 5.62
CA GLN A 72 -7.50 40.02 5.58
C GLN A 72 -7.09 40.57 6.96
N THR A 73 -5.93 41.24 6.96
CA THR A 73 -5.45 42.34 7.83
C THR A 73 -5.97 42.46 9.27
N GLY A 74 -5.04 42.34 10.23
CA GLY A 74 -5.16 42.88 11.59
C GLY A 74 -3.84 42.78 12.35
N LEU A 75 -3.17 43.92 12.54
CA LEU A 75 -2.13 44.29 13.51
C LEU A 75 -1.34 43.16 14.24
N ILE A 76 -0.03 43.14 13.99
CA ILE A 76 0.98 42.27 14.58
C ILE A 76 1.09 42.53 16.11
N PRO A 77 1.08 41.46 16.93
CA PRO A 77 2.17 41.28 17.88
C PRO A 77 2.83 39.91 17.72
N ASP A 78 4.16 39.98 17.64
CA ASP A 78 5.17 38.94 17.83
C ASP A 78 4.63 37.54 18.18
N GLN A 79 4.53 36.68 17.16
CA GLN A 79 4.48 35.24 17.37
C GLN A 79 5.54 34.57 16.50
N THR A 80 6.49 33.94 17.19
CA THR A 80 7.41 32.93 16.72
C THR A 80 6.83 32.12 15.56
N PRO A 81 7.60 31.84 14.49
CA PRO A 81 7.11 31.05 13.37
C PRO A 81 6.62 29.71 13.91
N SER A 82 5.32 29.47 13.78
CA SER A 82 4.71 28.18 14.08
C SER A 82 5.38 27.15 13.18
N SER A 83 6.23 26.33 13.81
CA SER A 83 6.86 25.17 13.19
C SER A 83 5.76 24.37 12.49
N ALA A 84 5.91 24.13 11.18
CA ALA A 84 5.11 23.13 10.49
C ALA A 84 5.21 21.83 11.30
N ILE A 85 4.10 21.36 11.85
CA ILE A 85 4.07 20.20 12.73
C ILE A 85 4.43 18.99 11.85
N VAL A 86 5.69 18.54 11.95
CA VAL A 86 6.09 17.22 11.46
C VAL A 86 5.36 16.22 12.35
N GLN A 87 4.26 15.66 11.85
CA GLN A 87 3.52 14.67 12.62
C GLN A 87 4.42 13.46 12.88
N THR A 88 4.57 13.09 14.15
CA THR A 88 5.34 11.90 14.49
C THR A 88 4.59 10.64 14.06
N LYS A 89 5.32 9.55 13.79
CA LYS A 89 4.72 8.23 13.51
C LYS A 89 3.64 7.84 14.53
N SER A 90 3.86 8.14 15.82
CA SER A 90 2.89 7.87 16.87
C SER A 90 1.64 8.75 16.79
N GLU A 91 1.73 9.97 16.26
CA GLU A 91 0.58 10.85 16.07
C GLU A 91 -0.29 10.38 14.91
N VAL A 92 0.34 9.93 13.81
CA VAL A 92 -0.37 9.37 12.65
C VAL A 92 -1.21 8.16 13.05
N THR A 93 -0.61 7.19 13.75
CA THR A 93 -1.35 5.97 14.15
C THR A 93 -2.46 6.26 15.16
N LYS A 94 -2.23 7.16 16.13
CA LYS A 94 -3.27 7.61 17.07
C LYS A 94 -4.41 8.32 16.35
N SER A 95 -4.08 9.21 15.40
CA SER A 95 -5.09 9.92 14.60
C SER A 95 -5.94 8.94 13.79
N LEU A 96 -5.29 7.97 13.11
CA LEU A 96 -5.99 6.93 12.37
C LEU A 96 -6.91 6.10 13.28
N SER A 97 -6.41 5.66 14.44
CA SER A 97 -7.21 4.89 15.40
C SER A 97 -8.43 5.67 15.90
N ASN A 98 -8.25 6.95 16.24
CA ASN A 98 -9.33 7.82 16.69
C ASN A 98 -10.39 8.00 15.59
N GLN A 99 -9.98 8.29 14.35
CA GLN A 99 -10.90 8.48 13.24
C GLN A 99 -11.63 7.17 12.88
N LEU A 100 -10.93 6.04 12.86
CA LEU A 100 -11.56 4.73 12.65
C LEU A 100 -12.58 4.41 13.75
N SER A 101 -12.33 4.76 15.01
CA SER A 101 -13.28 4.54 16.10
C SER A 101 -14.60 5.29 15.93
N GLN A 102 -14.60 6.39 15.18
CA GLN A 102 -15.81 7.18 14.85
C GLN A 102 -16.57 6.61 13.64
N ILE A 103 -15.88 5.89 12.75
CA ILE A 103 -16.49 5.30 11.54
C ILE A 103 -16.99 3.88 11.82
N LEU A 104 -16.24 3.09 12.58
CA LEU A 104 -16.51 1.67 12.81
C LEU A 104 -17.70 1.44 13.76
N PRO A 105 -18.47 0.36 13.56
CA PRO A 105 -19.54 0.01 14.47
C PRO A 105 -18.99 -0.42 15.84
N THR A 106 -19.75 -0.15 16.91
CA THR A 106 -19.37 -0.50 18.29
C THR A 106 -19.22 -2.01 18.51
N LYS A 107 -19.97 -2.81 17.73
CA LYS A 107 -19.86 -4.27 17.71
C LYS A 107 -19.36 -4.70 16.35
N LEU A 108 -18.56 -5.76 16.32
CA LEU A 108 -18.07 -6.34 15.07
C LEU A 108 -19.25 -6.73 14.16
N SER A 109 -19.37 -6.05 13.02
CA SER A 109 -20.37 -6.30 11.99
C SER A 109 -19.81 -5.92 10.61
N PRO A 110 -20.44 -6.37 9.51
CA PRO A 110 -20.12 -5.85 8.18
C PRO A 110 -20.24 -4.32 8.12
N LEU A 111 -19.39 -3.70 7.32
CA LEU A 111 -19.41 -2.25 7.09
C LEU A 111 -20.44 -1.89 6.00
N SER A 112 -21.06 -0.72 6.14
CA SER A 112 -21.84 -0.12 5.05
C SER A 112 -20.92 0.46 3.97
N GLU A 113 -21.44 0.64 2.75
CA GLU A 113 -20.68 1.25 1.65
C GLU A 113 -20.17 2.66 2.01
N GLU A 114 -20.94 3.42 2.79
CA GLU A 114 -20.53 4.74 3.29
C GLU A 114 -19.32 4.63 4.24
N GLN A 115 -19.34 3.65 5.15
CA GLN A 115 -18.20 3.39 6.05
C GLN A 115 -16.98 2.94 5.26
N GLU A 116 -17.15 2.04 4.29
CA GLU A 116 -16.05 1.58 3.42
C GLU A 116 -15.44 2.74 2.63
N THR A 117 -16.27 3.64 2.12
CA THR A 117 -15.84 4.84 1.37
C THR A 117 -15.06 5.79 2.27
N LYS A 118 -15.56 6.09 3.48
CA LYS A 118 -14.87 6.95 4.46
C LYS A 118 -13.50 6.39 4.85
N ILE A 119 -13.42 5.07 5.09
CA ILE A 119 -12.15 4.40 5.40
C ILE A 119 -11.19 4.45 4.22
N SER A 120 -11.68 4.25 3.00
CA SER A 120 -10.87 4.32 1.78
C SER A 120 -10.24 5.70 1.61
N HIS A 121 -11.03 6.77 1.78
CA HIS A 121 -10.53 8.14 1.78
C HIS A 121 -9.53 8.39 2.90
N LEU A 122 -9.82 7.94 4.12
CA LEU A 122 -8.92 8.08 5.26
C LEU A 122 -7.54 7.44 5.02
N LEU A 123 -7.51 6.25 4.41
CA LEU A 123 -6.26 5.57 4.08
C LEU A 123 -5.51 6.25 2.94
N PHE A 124 -6.22 6.81 1.97
CA PHE A 124 -5.63 7.62 0.91
C PHE A 124 -5.02 8.92 1.46
N ASP A 125 -5.75 9.64 2.32
CA ASP A 125 -5.32 10.92 2.87
C ASP A 125 -4.08 10.76 3.77
N ILE A 126 -3.99 9.67 4.53
CA ILE A 126 -2.88 9.43 5.45
C ILE A 126 -1.67 8.79 4.76
N PHE A 127 -1.87 7.81 3.88
CA PHE A 127 -0.77 7.00 3.34
C PHE A 127 -0.59 7.12 1.82
N GLY A 128 -1.45 7.85 1.11
CA GLY A 128 -1.41 7.97 -0.34
C GLY A 128 -1.73 6.67 -1.09
N ILE A 129 -2.34 5.68 -0.43
CA ILE A 129 -2.72 4.41 -1.03
C ILE A 129 -4.18 4.40 -1.44
N THR A 130 -4.48 3.86 -2.62
CA THR A 130 -5.85 3.60 -3.05
C THR A 130 -6.30 2.26 -2.48
N ALA A 131 -6.92 2.29 -1.30
CA ALA A 131 -7.50 1.11 -0.66
C ALA A 131 -8.99 0.98 -1.02
N VAL A 132 -9.42 -0.20 -1.49
CA VAL A 132 -10.81 -0.42 -1.96
C VAL A 132 -11.40 -1.73 -1.43
N PRO A 133 -12.71 -1.77 -1.08
CA PRO A 133 -13.36 -2.99 -0.59
C PRO A 133 -13.60 -4.01 -1.73
N GLN A 134 -13.71 -3.50 -2.96
CA GLN A 134 -13.88 -4.24 -4.20
C GLN A 134 -12.87 -3.75 -5.23
N LEU A 135 -12.15 -4.68 -5.85
CA LEU A 135 -11.20 -4.38 -6.92
C LEU A 135 -11.65 -5.10 -8.20
N GLY A 136 -11.93 -4.32 -9.24
CA GLY A 136 -12.56 -4.85 -10.46
C GLY A 136 -13.91 -5.52 -10.15
N SER A 137 -14.05 -6.80 -10.53
CA SER A 137 -15.28 -7.58 -10.33
C SER A 137 -15.32 -8.43 -9.05
N THR A 138 -14.38 -8.22 -8.11
CA THR A 138 -14.20 -9.11 -6.96
C THR A 138 -14.06 -8.31 -5.67
N ARG A 139 -14.76 -8.75 -4.60
CA ARG A 139 -14.73 -8.14 -3.26
C ARG A 139 -14.33 -9.15 -2.19
N LEU A 140 -13.79 -8.67 -1.07
CA LEU A 140 -13.63 -9.48 0.15
C LEU A 140 -15.01 -9.83 0.74
N ASN A 141 -15.15 -11.01 1.35
CA ASN A 141 -16.37 -11.40 2.08
C ASN A 141 -16.72 -10.40 3.18
N GLN A 142 -15.67 -9.86 3.82
CA GLN A 142 -15.78 -8.89 4.89
C GLN A 142 -14.57 -7.97 4.86
N THR A 143 -14.77 -6.71 5.23
CA THR A 143 -13.74 -5.66 5.26
C THR A 143 -13.43 -5.20 6.69
N TYR A 144 -14.27 -5.58 7.67
CA TYR A 144 -14.02 -5.42 9.11
C TYR A 144 -14.31 -6.73 9.85
N GLY A 145 -13.28 -7.37 10.38
CA GLY A 145 -13.40 -8.74 10.89
C GLY A 145 -12.31 -9.11 11.89
N LEU A 146 -12.40 -10.35 12.41
CA LEU A 146 -11.37 -10.91 13.27
C LEU A 146 -10.25 -11.55 12.45
N ILE A 147 -9.01 -11.11 12.68
CA ILE A 147 -7.79 -11.80 12.24
C ILE A 147 -7.23 -12.63 13.39
N GLY A 148 -6.69 -13.80 13.08
CA GLY A 148 -5.91 -14.58 14.05
C GLY A 148 -4.57 -15.01 13.49
N ALA A 149 -3.68 -15.43 14.38
CA ALA A 149 -2.35 -15.84 14.00
C ALA A 149 -2.35 -17.16 13.24
N GLU A 150 -1.55 -17.17 12.18
CA GLU A 150 -1.21 -18.34 11.39
C GLU A 150 0.28 -18.66 11.56
N GLN A 151 0.71 -19.81 11.06
CA GLN A 151 2.11 -20.24 11.07
C GLN A 151 2.85 -19.70 9.85
N HIS A 152 4.17 -19.88 9.76
CA HIS A 152 4.86 -19.61 8.48
C HIS A 152 4.37 -20.55 7.38
N LEU A 153 4.30 -20.05 6.15
CA LEU A 153 4.06 -20.87 4.96
C LEU A 153 5.39 -21.35 4.39
N PRO A 154 5.49 -22.60 3.90
CA PRO A 154 6.71 -23.07 3.28
C PRO A 154 6.96 -22.35 1.95
N ARG A 155 8.16 -21.79 1.79
CA ARG A 155 8.50 -20.98 0.61
C ARG A 155 8.90 -21.85 -0.58
N TYR A 156 9.46 -23.04 -0.35
CA TYR A 156 9.89 -24.00 -1.37
C TYR A 156 9.95 -25.44 -0.79
N PRO A 157 10.09 -26.49 -1.62
CA PRO A 157 10.25 -27.86 -1.13
C PRO A 157 11.50 -28.03 -0.26
N GLY A 158 11.31 -28.47 1.00
CA GLY A 158 12.40 -28.61 1.98
C GLY A 158 12.72 -27.32 2.75
N ASP A 159 11.87 -26.30 2.66
CA ASP A 159 11.92 -25.17 3.58
C ASP A 159 11.64 -25.62 5.02
N SER A 160 12.26 -24.94 5.99
CA SER A 160 12.17 -25.29 7.40
C SER A 160 12.17 -24.02 8.24
N ILE A 161 11.56 -24.11 9.42
CA ILE A 161 11.42 -22.96 10.32
C ILE A 161 12.76 -22.28 10.67
N SER A 162 13.85 -23.04 10.75
CA SER A 162 15.20 -22.50 10.97
C SER A 162 15.72 -21.56 9.88
N GLN A 163 15.06 -21.54 8.72
CA GLN A 163 15.39 -20.71 7.56
C GLN A 163 14.53 -19.43 7.50
N HIS A 164 13.63 -19.21 8.46
CA HIS A 164 12.84 -17.98 8.59
C HIS A 164 13.49 -17.04 9.61
N ASP A 165 13.47 -15.74 9.34
CA ASP A 165 14.25 -14.76 10.12
C ASP A 165 13.64 -14.53 11.51
N GLU A 166 12.36 -14.16 11.56
CA GLU A 166 11.67 -13.73 12.77
C GLU A 166 10.58 -14.73 13.16
N TYR A 167 10.12 -14.67 14.41
CA TYR A 167 8.97 -15.42 14.92
C TYR A 167 8.99 -16.95 14.68
N GLN A 168 10.16 -17.57 14.60
CA GLN A 168 10.33 -19.02 14.43
C GLN A 168 9.50 -19.89 15.41
N LYS A 169 9.17 -19.38 16.59
CA LYS A 169 8.31 -20.07 17.56
C LYS A 169 6.88 -20.35 17.05
N SER A 170 6.42 -19.61 16.05
CA SER A 170 5.13 -19.85 15.39
C SER A 170 5.12 -21.13 14.55
N GLY A 171 6.31 -21.68 14.25
CA GLY A 171 6.45 -22.88 13.44
C GLY A 171 6.13 -22.65 11.96
N ILE A 172 6.18 -23.73 11.20
CA ILE A 172 5.80 -23.80 9.79
C ILE A 172 4.56 -24.68 9.67
N THR A 173 3.59 -24.30 8.83
CA THR A 173 2.40 -25.12 8.63
C THR A 173 2.77 -26.49 8.06
N PRO A 174 2.08 -27.58 8.46
CA PRO A 174 2.28 -28.89 7.85
C PRO A 174 1.77 -28.95 6.40
N GLY A 175 0.85 -28.05 6.01
CA GLY A 175 0.32 -27.96 4.65
C GLY A 175 1.06 -26.94 3.77
N LEU A 176 0.70 -26.84 2.50
CA LEU A 176 1.32 -25.88 1.58
C LEU A 176 0.58 -24.54 1.47
N GLY A 177 -0.48 -24.35 2.27
CA GLY A 177 -1.49 -23.32 2.03
C GLY A 177 -2.23 -23.53 0.69
N ALA A 178 -3.10 -22.58 0.34
CA ALA A 178 -3.95 -22.67 -0.83
C ALA A 178 -3.16 -22.61 -2.15
N TRP A 179 -2.06 -21.87 -2.21
CA TRP A 179 -1.32 -21.59 -3.44
C TRP A 179 0.00 -22.34 -3.61
N GLY A 180 0.30 -23.26 -2.69
CA GLY A 180 1.52 -24.04 -2.72
C GLY A 180 2.75 -23.22 -2.31
N TYR A 181 3.91 -23.71 -2.71
CA TYR A 181 5.17 -22.99 -2.52
C TYR A 181 5.22 -21.67 -3.31
N PHE A 182 5.95 -20.71 -2.77
CA PHE A 182 6.24 -19.43 -3.44
C PHE A 182 7.28 -19.60 -4.57
N ALA A 183 8.23 -20.52 -4.39
CA ALA A 183 9.26 -20.86 -5.35
C ALA A 183 9.36 -22.37 -5.57
N ARG A 184 9.89 -22.78 -6.73
CA ARG A 184 10.02 -24.21 -7.09
C ARG A 184 11.15 -24.91 -6.35
N SER A 185 12.14 -24.15 -5.90
CA SER A 185 13.33 -24.64 -5.21
C SER A 185 13.91 -23.52 -4.34
N LYS A 186 14.89 -23.87 -3.49
CA LYS A 186 15.65 -22.87 -2.73
C LYS A 186 16.41 -21.91 -3.66
N GLN A 187 16.88 -22.40 -4.80
CA GLN A 187 17.64 -21.65 -5.78
C GLN A 187 16.77 -20.63 -6.54
N ASP A 188 15.49 -20.95 -6.73
CA ASP A 188 14.52 -20.08 -7.39
C ASP A 188 13.88 -19.06 -6.43
N LEU A 189 14.17 -19.12 -5.13
CA LEU A 189 13.58 -18.24 -4.13
C LEU A 189 14.09 -16.81 -4.30
N THR A 190 13.18 -15.88 -4.53
CA THR A 190 13.51 -14.46 -4.66
C THR A 190 13.30 -13.70 -3.35
N PRO A 191 13.92 -12.52 -3.16
CA PRO A 191 13.60 -11.64 -2.05
C PRO A 191 12.12 -11.22 -2.03
N GLU A 192 11.48 -11.10 -3.19
CA GLU A 192 10.05 -10.80 -3.29
C GLU A 192 9.20 -11.93 -2.70
N ASP A 193 9.57 -13.20 -2.95
CA ASP A 193 8.87 -14.36 -2.40
C ASP A 193 9.01 -14.44 -0.88
N VAL A 194 10.20 -14.13 -0.36
CA VAL A 194 10.41 -14.00 1.09
C VAL A 194 9.53 -12.90 1.67
N GLN A 195 9.41 -11.74 1.00
CA GLN A 195 8.54 -10.65 1.47
C GLN A 195 7.06 -11.00 1.39
N LYS A 196 6.63 -11.74 0.36
CA LYS A 196 5.24 -12.21 0.23
C LYS A 196 4.87 -13.16 1.35
N GLU A 197 5.75 -14.11 1.69
CA GLU A 197 5.54 -14.99 2.84
C GLU A 197 5.60 -14.19 4.14
N LYS A 198 6.62 -13.38 4.36
CA LYS A 198 6.73 -12.54 5.55
C LYS A 198 5.49 -11.67 5.80
N TYR A 199 4.89 -11.12 4.75
CA TYR A 199 3.70 -10.28 4.85
C TYR A 199 2.52 -10.91 4.12
N TYR A 200 2.16 -12.14 4.50
CA TYR A 200 0.95 -12.78 3.99
C TYR A 200 -0.25 -12.64 4.93
N VAL A 201 -1.44 -12.72 4.34
CA VAL A 201 -2.71 -13.00 5.02
C VAL A 201 -3.46 -14.16 4.37
N ALA A 202 -4.30 -14.81 5.17
CA ALA A 202 -5.30 -15.77 4.72
C ALA A 202 -6.66 -15.09 4.61
N VAL A 203 -7.38 -15.33 3.51
CA VAL A 203 -8.75 -14.84 3.33
C VAL A 203 -9.71 -15.97 2.94
N GLN A 204 -10.97 -15.82 3.32
CA GLN A 204 -12.02 -16.83 3.21
C GLN A 204 -12.54 -17.08 1.77
N THR A 205 -11.66 -17.32 0.79
CA THR A 205 -12.03 -17.48 -0.64
C THR A 205 -13.08 -18.57 -0.88
N LEU A 206 -13.02 -19.68 -0.13
CA LEU A 206 -13.97 -20.80 -0.20
C LEU A 206 -15.42 -20.41 0.13
N TYR A 207 -15.64 -19.25 0.75
CA TYR A 207 -16.95 -18.74 1.14
C TYR A 207 -17.43 -17.57 0.27
N LEU A 208 -16.73 -17.28 -0.83
CA LEU A 208 -17.23 -16.34 -1.84
C LEU A 208 -18.52 -16.88 -2.46
N PRO A 209 -19.52 -16.04 -2.73
CA PRO A 209 -20.85 -16.47 -3.16
C PRO A 209 -20.84 -17.26 -4.48
N ASP A 210 -19.84 -17.01 -5.31
CA ASP A 210 -19.65 -17.58 -6.63
C ASP A 210 -18.40 -18.47 -6.73
N TRP A 211 -17.83 -18.89 -5.59
CA TRP A 211 -16.67 -19.77 -5.53
C TRP A 211 -16.88 -21.04 -6.34
N ASN A 212 -18.04 -21.68 -6.21
CA ASN A 212 -18.37 -22.94 -6.89
C ASN A 212 -18.59 -22.80 -8.41
N ILE A 213 -18.67 -21.58 -8.92
CA ILE A 213 -18.90 -21.28 -10.34
C ILE A 213 -17.62 -20.76 -11.00
N ARG A 214 -16.92 -19.84 -10.32
CA ARG A 214 -15.72 -19.15 -10.83
C ARG A 214 -14.44 -19.60 -10.13
N THR A 215 -14.39 -20.83 -9.59
CA THR A 215 -13.30 -21.33 -8.72
C THR A 215 -11.92 -21.01 -9.27
N ARG A 216 -11.63 -21.42 -10.51
CA ARG A 216 -10.31 -21.22 -11.13
C ARG A 216 -9.95 -19.75 -11.26
N TYR A 217 -10.90 -18.94 -11.73
CA TYR A 217 -10.70 -17.51 -11.88
C TYR A 217 -10.43 -16.85 -10.52
N LEU A 218 -11.25 -17.13 -9.50
CA LEU A 218 -11.10 -16.54 -8.18
C LEU A 218 -9.81 -17.00 -7.50
N TYR A 219 -9.46 -18.28 -7.62
CA TYR A 219 -8.21 -18.84 -7.13
C TYR A 219 -7.00 -18.08 -7.68
N ASP A 220 -6.92 -17.89 -9.00
CA ASP A 220 -5.80 -17.18 -9.64
C ASP A 220 -5.85 -15.68 -9.34
N TRP A 221 -7.05 -15.08 -9.28
CA TRP A 221 -7.22 -13.64 -9.08
C TRP A 221 -6.81 -13.16 -7.69
N TYR A 222 -7.10 -13.97 -6.66
CA TYR A 222 -6.76 -13.69 -5.26
C TYR A 222 -5.29 -13.95 -4.97
N LYS A 223 -4.62 -14.86 -5.70
CA LYS A 223 -3.23 -15.21 -5.47
C LYS A 223 -2.34 -13.95 -5.45
N HIS A 224 -1.71 -13.72 -4.31
CA HIS A 224 -0.79 -12.62 -4.04
C HIS A 224 -1.38 -11.22 -4.26
N ARG A 225 -2.71 -11.07 -4.18
CA ARG A 225 -3.35 -9.76 -4.26
C ARG A 225 -2.94 -8.92 -3.06
N LYS A 226 -2.49 -7.68 -3.29
CA LYS A 226 -2.14 -6.76 -2.21
C LYS A 226 -3.38 -6.32 -1.45
N VAL A 227 -3.26 -6.33 -0.14
CA VAL A 227 -4.26 -5.83 0.80
C VAL A 227 -3.57 -4.94 1.83
N VAL A 228 -4.31 -3.97 2.35
CA VAL A 228 -3.91 -3.21 3.53
C VAL A 228 -4.68 -3.75 4.72
N VAL A 229 -3.97 -3.94 5.83
CA VAL A 229 -4.53 -4.42 7.10
C VAL A 229 -4.25 -3.38 8.16
N VAL A 230 -5.31 -2.95 8.85
CA VAL A 230 -5.24 -1.93 9.89
C VAL A 230 -5.80 -2.51 11.18
N ASN A 231 -5.05 -2.39 12.29
CA ASN A 231 -5.61 -2.62 13.61
C ASN A 231 -6.28 -1.33 14.12
N PRO A 232 -7.61 -1.26 14.22
CA PRO A 232 -8.31 -0.03 14.58
C PRO A 232 -8.03 0.44 16.01
N LYS A 233 -7.53 -0.44 16.90
CA LYS A 233 -7.25 -0.10 18.30
C LYS A 233 -5.95 0.68 18.51
N ASN A 234 -5.00 0.54 17.59
CA ASN A 234 -3.70 1.20 17.70
C ASN A 234 -3.27 1.94 16.43
N GLY A 235 -4.05 1.83 15.35
CA GLY A 235 -3.81 2.48 14.06
C GLY A 235 -2.58 1.96 13.32
N LYS A 236 -2.02 0.82 13.72
CA LYS A 236 -0.92 0.20 12.98
C LYS A 236 -1.43 -0.36 11.66
N THR A 237 -0.71 -0.03 10.60
CA THR A 237 -1.10 -0.36 9.22
C THR A 237 0.01 -1.08 8.48
N VAL A 238 -0.31 -2.22 7.85
CA VAL A 238 0.62 -3.06 7.10
C VAL A 238 0.03 -3.42 5.74
N VAL A 239 0.86 -3.40 4.70
CA VAL A 239 0.50 -3.95 3.39
C VAL A 239 0.97 -5.40 3.32
N ALA A 240 0.05 -6.28 2.98
CA ALA A 240 0.28 -7.71 2.89
C ALA A 240 -0.22 -8.24 1.53
N VAL A 241 0.06 -9.51 1.25
CA VAL A 241 -0.53 -10.23 0.12
C VAL A 241 -1.42 -11.35 0.60
N VAL A 242 -2.46 -11.65 -0.16
CA VAL A 242 -3.25 -12.87 0.03
C VAL A 242 -2.41 -14.08 -0.43
N ALA A 243 -1.98 -14.93 0.49
CA ALA A 243 -1.19 -16.13 0.16
C ALA A 243 -1.70 -17.42 0.81
N ASP A 244 -2.83 -17.38 1.53
CA ASP A 244 -3.57 -18.58 1.90
C ASP A 244 -5.09 -18.39 1.84
N ALA A 245 -5.83 -19.51 1.85
CA ALA A 245 -7.28 -19.54 1.94
C ALA A 245 -7.73 -20.02 3.33
N GLY A 246 -8.75 -19.34 3.86
CA GLY A 246 -9.26 -19.58 5.20
C GLY A 246 -9.20 -18.30 6.05
N PRO A 247 -9.36 -18.41 7.37
CA PRO A 247 -9.65 -19.60 8.16
C PRO A 247 -11.09 -20.10 7.95
N ALA A 248 -11.40 -21.32 8.40
CA ALA A 248 -12.76 -21.86 8.27
C ALA A 248 -13.79 -21.04 9.09
N ASN A 249 -15.01 -20.89 8.58
CA ASN A 249 -16.05 -20.04 9.17
C ASN A 249 -16.36 -20.41 10.63
N TRP A 250 -16.32 -21.71 10.97
CA TRP A 250 -16.58 -22.20 12.34
C TRP A 250 -15.57 -21.70 13.38
N THR A 251 -14.38 -21.23 12.96
CA THR A 251 -13.37 -20.67 13.87
C THR A 251 -13.77 -19.29 14.43
N GLY A 252 -14.79 -18.65 13.85
CA GLY A 252 -15.18 -17.26 14.16
C GLY A 252 -14.16 -16.21 13.72
N LYS A 253 -13.05 -16.62 13.09
CA LYS A 253 -12.09 -15.74 12.43
C LYS A 253 -12.53 -15.51 10.98
N HIS A 254 -12.23 -14.33 10.46
CA HIS A 254 -12.52 -13.94 9.07
C HIS A 254 -11.23 -13.91 8.25
N PHE A 255 -10.11 -13.64 8.91
CA PHE A 255 -8.78 -13.56 8.31
C PHE A 255 -7.75 -14.35 9.11
N GLY A 256 -6.66 -14.70 8.46
CA GLY A 256 -5.42 -15.16 9.08
C GLY A 256 -4.28 -14.20 8.78
N GLY A 257 -3.34 -14.02 9.70
CA GLY A 257 -2.15 -13.21 9.49
C GLY A 257 -0.88 -14.01 9.74
N SER A 258 0.12 -13.83 8.89
CA SER A 258 1.50 -14.29 9.13
C SER A 258 2.01 -13.85 10.52
N PRO A 259 2.98 -14.58 11.09
CA PRO A 259 3.60 -14.20 12.36
C PRO A 259 4.04 -12.73 12.42
N GLU A 260 4.63 -12.20 11.35
CA GLU A 260 5.10 -10.82 11.27
C GLU A 260 3.96 -9.80 11.16
N VAL A 261 2.91 -10.09 10.37
CA VAL A 261 1.72 -9.24 10.31
C VAL A 261 1.10 -9.14 11.69
N MET A 262 0.91 -10.28 12.36
CA MET A 262 0.30 -10.33 13.69
C MET A 262 1.16 -9.63 14.74
N ALA A 263 2.47 -9.84 14.70
CA ALA A 263 3.37 -9.20 15.63
C ALA A 263 3.44 -7.70 15.44
N TYR A 264 3.54 -7.24 14.19
CA TYR A 264 3.53 -5.82 13.88
C TYR A 264 2.23 -5.16 14.37
N LEU A 265 1.07 -5.77 14.11
CA LEU A 265 -0.24 -5.26 14.54
C LEU A 265 -0.45 -5.32 16.07
N ASN A 266 0.51 -5.84 16.84
CA ASN A 266 0.41 -6.15 18.28
C ASN A 266 -0.74 -7.12 18.60
N LEU A 267 -0.95 -8.10 17.73
CA LEU A 267 -1.96 -9.16 17.84
C LEU A 267 -1.35 -10.55 18.00
N ASN A 268 -0.04 -10.66 18.25
CA ASN A 268 0.67 -11.93 18.52
C ASN A 268 0.77 -12.27 20.02
N VAL A 269 0.09 -11.53 20.88
CA VAL A 269 0.04 -11.75 22.34
C VAL A 269 -1.34 -12.25 22.78
N GLY A 270 -1.40 -12.90 23.94
CA GLY A 270 -2.66 -13.40 24.51
C GLY A 270 -3.34 -14.42 23.60
N MET A 271 -4.60 -14.15 23.22
CA MET A 271 -5.39 -15.03 22.34
C MET A 271 -4.89 -15.07 20.88
N GLN A 272 -3.90 -14.25 20.53
CA GLN A 272 -3.35 -14.13 19.19
C GLN A 272 -4.42 -13.86 18.11
N LYS A 273 -5.40 -13.02 18.47
CA LYS A 273 -6.58 -12.69 17.67
C LYS A 273 -7.01 -11.25 17.97
N GLY A 274 -7.48 -10.53 16.95
CA GLY A 274 -8.00 -9.17 17.11
C GLY A 274 -8.85 -8.71 15.94
N GLU A 275 -9.51 -7.57 16.13
CA GLU A 275 -10.28 -6.91 15.07
C GLU A 275 -9.32 -6.19 14.12
N VAL A 276 -9.59 -6.27 12.82
CA VAL A 276 -8.87 -5.53 11.78
C VAL A 276 -9.82 -5.06 10.71
N VAL A 277 -9.42 -3.96 10.07
CA VAL A 277 -9.96 -3.49 8.81
C VAL A 277 -9.04 -3.97 7.69
N MET A 278 -9.59 -4.60 6.66
CA MET A 278 -8.84 -5.13 5.52
C MET A 278 -9.47 -4.73 4.18
N PHE A 279 -8.68 -4.11 3.32
CA PHE A 279 -9.09 -3.61 2.00
C PHE A 279 -8.08 -4.06 0.96
N PHE A 280 -8.48 -4.21 -0.30
CA PHE A 280 -7.53 -4.39 -1.40
C PHE A 280 -6.73 -3.10 -1.61
N VAL A 281 -5.48 -3.24 -2.06
CA VAL A 281 -4.69 -2.10 -2.54
C VAL A 281 -4.75 -2.10 -4.06
N ASP A 282 -5.30 -1.05 -4.64
CA ASP A 282 -5.26 -0.80 -6.08
C ASP A 282 -3.89 -0.22 -6.46
N ASP A 283 -2.99 -1.12 -6.86
CA ASP A 283 -1.59 -0.81 -7.17
C ASP A 283 -1.19 -1.44 -8.52
N PRO A 284 -1.71 -0.93 -9.65
CA PRO A 284 -1.44 -1.49 -10.97
C PRO A 284 0.02 -1.31 -11.39
N GLU A 285 0.69 -0.27 -10.87
CA GLU A 285 2.10 0.04 -11.15
C GLU A 285 3.07 -0.71 -10.22
N LYS A 286 2.55 -1.46 -9.24
CA LYS A 286 3.32 -2.23 -8.24
C LYS A 286 4.26 -1.36 -7.39
N VAL A 287 3.90 -0.11 -7.12
CA VAL A 287 4.73 0.86 -6.39
C VAL A 287 4.59 0.72 -4.86
N VAL A 288 3.48 0.17 -4.37
CA VAL A 288 3.25 0.03 -2.92
C VAL A 288 4.03 -1.17 -2.39
N SER A 289 5.02 -0.93 -1.52
CA SER A 289 5.83 -2.01 -0.94
C SER A 289 5.06 -2.79 0.14
N LEU A 290 5.39 -4.07 0.30
CA LEU A 290 4.87 -4.89 1.40
C LEU A 290 5.48 -4.46 2.73
N GLY A 291 4.80 -4.79 3.82
CA GLY A 291 5.20 -4.48 5.19
C GLY A 291 4.56 -3.21 5.75
N PRO A 292 5.02 -2.76 6.93
CA PRO A 292 4.50 -1.59 7.61
C PRO A 292 4.52 -0.32 6.75
N LEU A 293 3.38 0.37 6.63
CA LEU A 293 3.34 1.63 5.87
C LEU A 293 4.14 2.75 6.54
N GLU A 294 4.28 2.69 7.85
CA GLU A 294 5.06 3.62 8.66
C GLU A 294 6.57 3.59 8.34
N TYR A 295 7.08 2.53 7.69
CA TYR A 295 8.49 2.42 7.27
C TYR A 295 8.70 2.78 5.80
N ASN A 296 7.63 2.86 5.01
CA ASN A 296 7.71 3.21 3.60
C ASN A 296 7.77 4.74 3.38
N SER A 297 7.41 5.55 4.39
CA SER A 297 7.61 7.01 4.40
C SER A 297 9.05 7.44 4.68
N ASP A 298 9.91 6.54 5.18
CA ASP A 298 11.30 6.85 5.56
C ASP A 298 12.35 6.48 4.49
N LYS A 299 11.95 5.93 3.34
CA LYS A 299 12.88 5.62 2.22
C LYS A 299 13.28 6.85 1.38
N GLU A 300 12.96 8.06 1.83
CA GLU A 300 13.43 9.33 1.27
C GLU A 300 14.21 10.16 2.30
N LYS A 301 15.27 9.58 2.88
CA LYS A 301 16.31 10.33 3.59
C LYS A 301 17.70 10.04 3.03
#